data_AF-G2QIH6-F1
#
_entry.id   AF-G2QIH6-F1
#
_cell.length_a   1.000
_cell.length_b   1.000
_cell.length_c   1.000
_cell.angle_alpha   90.00
_cell.angle_beta   90.00
_cell.angle_gamma   90.00
#
_symmetry.space_group_name_H-M   'P 1'
#
loop_
_entity.id
_entity.type
_entity.pdbx_description
1 polymer ?
#
loop_
_entity_poly.entity_id
_entity_poly.type
_entity_poly.pdbx_seq_one_letter_code
_entity_poly.pdbx_strand_id
1 'polypeptide(L)'
;MVCRALANVAMMLATVAALHCLITWLAAGDSHLYWFFALFVWRYLRFLVNLAAFWLYTPAPRPVKPTYTPPDVTVILPTIDPQGEKFLETVKSCADNGPAKIIVVTAGDELFSKASALVGTFTSAYPDVKFVVDRTQVVSKRAQVALAVSLVETDITVLLDDHVFWGPRYLESLLCAFEDRAVGLVGTNKRVRRHRDLGLWGRVWNMLGATYLCRHNFEIRATNTVDGGVFVVSGRTCSIRTEILRHPDFLPGYTNERFFFGLFGPLNADDDNYVTRFVVRHGWKIKIQYTEEAVMHTSVGVDKPVATKFLGQCRRWVRTTWRSNLCSLLTDRSVWALQPYCVYAVYLTSLTNFAALTDGLLVYLLARSSAYSVGTLAGLVSWILLTKTVKVFDYFRRHPRDVVLFPAYLAFAYFHGLIKFWALLTFWDCTWSGRRLDRIGVDGHNKTARGGGRDDDDDDTRQTPDPPHLDTLRSIRDRIAGLHEQHVRHIAEYQRPLLAELQHLRESFRDLQGDHDAIVENQDAIWPELHKIETQTKDLAAGHISISTTVAESDILKAITGVKDAVAGVEGRWKDWASELAKTASASP
;
A
#
# COMPACT_ATOMS: atom_id res chain seq x y z
N MET A 1 13.71 9.14 16.15
CA MET A 1 13.16 7.96 15.43
C MET A 1 14.27 7.02 14.92
N VAL A 2 15.31 7.54 14.24
CA VAL A 2 16.42 6.73 13.70
C VAL A 2 17.13 5.87 14.75
N CYS A 3 17.57 6.43 15.88
CA CYS A 3 18.25 5.64 16.94
C CYS A 3 17.39 4.47 17.45
N ARG A 4 16.08 4.68 17.60
CA ARG A 4 15.13 3.63 18.00
C ARG A 4 15.02 2.54 16.94
N ALA A 5 14.98 2.90 15.65
CA ALA A 5 15.02 1.94 14.56
C ALA A 5 16.31 1.11 14.58
N LEU A 6 17.47 1.75 14.72
CA LEU A 6 18.76 1.06 14.79
C LEU A 6 18.84 0.10 15.99
N ALA A 7 18.38 0.52 17.17
CA ALA A 7 18.32 -0.33 18.35
C ALA A 7 17.40 -1.54 18.12
N ASN A 8 16.21 -1.34 17.54
CA ASN A 8 15.30 -2.43 17.21
C ASN A 8 15.91 -3.41 16.20
N VAL A 9 16.57 -2.90 15.15
CA VAL A 9 17.27 -3.73 14.17
C VAL A 9 18.40 -4.53 14.83
N ALA A 10 19.19 -3.91 15.71
CA ALA A 10 20.24 -4.60 16.46
C ALA A 10 19.66 -5.72 17.34
N MET A 11 18.54 -5.48 18.04
CA MET A 11 17.85 -6.52 18.81
C MET A 11 17.32 -7.67 17.94
N MET A 12 16.79 -7.35 16.75
CA MET A 12 16.36 -8.37 15.78
C MET A 12 17.55 -9.21 15.30
N LEU A 13 18.69 -8.59 14.97
CA LEU A 13 19.90 -9.29 14.56
C LEU A 13 20.46 -10.17 15.68
N ALA A 14 20.48 -9.68 16.92
CA ALA A 14 20.86 -10.48 18.09
C ALA A 14 19.94 -11.70 18.29
N THR A 15 18.63 -11.51 18.09
CA THR A 15 17.64 -12.61 18.15
C THR A 15 17.90 -13.65 17.06
N VAL A 16 18.20 -13.20 15.83
CA VAL A 16 18.55 -14.11 14.72
C VAL A 16 19.84 -14.87 15.00
N ALA A 17 20.86 -14.21 15.56
CA ALA A 17 22.12 -14.86 15.96
C ALA A 17 21.90 -15.91 17.05
N ALA A 18 21.10 -15.61 18.07
CA ALA A 18 20.74 -16.56 19.13
C ALA A 18 19.97 -17.77 18.57
N LEU A 19 19.00 -17.52 17.67
CA LEU A 19 18.26 -18.59 16.99
C LEU A 19 19.19 -19.43 16.10
N HIS A 20 20.14 -18.82 15.41
CA HIS A 20 21.14 -19.53 14.62
C HIS A 20 21.96 -20.48 15.51
N CYS A 21 22.51 -20.00 16.64
CA CYS A 21 23.26 -20.85 17.57
C CYS A 21 22.40 -22.01 18.10
N LEU A 22 21.16 -21.74 18.51
CA LEU A 22 20.24 -22.77 19.00
C LEU A 22 19.91 -23.82 17.93
N ILE A 23 19.60 -23.37 16.71
CA ILE A 23 19.23 -24.26 15.60
C ILE A 23 20.43 -25.10 15.16
N THR A 24 21.62 -24.50 15.07
CA THR A 24 22.87 -25.23 14.76
C THR A 24 23.14 -26.32 15.79
N TRP A 25 22.95 -26.01 17.07
CA TRP A 25 23.08 -27.01 18.14
C TRP A 25 22.04 -28.13 18.01
N LEU A 26 20.75 -27.80 17.81
CA LEU A 26 19.67 -28.78 17.63
C LEU A 26 19.84 -29.65 16.38
N ALA A 27 20.41 -29.09 15.31
CA ALA A 27 20.61 -29.80 14.06
C ALA A 27 21.75 -30.82 14.12
N ALA A 28 22.65 -30.71 15.10
CA ALA A 28 23.76 -31.65 15.33
C ALA A 28 24.58 -31.98 14.05
N GLY A 29 24.80 -30.97 13.19
CA GLY A 29 25.54 -31.11 11.93
C GLY A 29 24.71 -31.52 10.70
N ASP A 30 23.42 -31.83 10.87
CA ASP A 30 22.51 -32.10 9.75
C ASP A 30 22.01 -30.80 9.09
N SER A 31 22.50 -30.55 7.87
CA SER A 31 22.14 -29.37 7.09
C SER A 31 20.64 -29.29 6.75
N HIS A 32 19.98 -30.41 6.42
CA HIS A 32 18.56 -30.40 6.09
C HIS A 32 17.72 -30.09 7.34
N LEU A 33 18.12 -30.62 8.49
CA LEU A 33 17.47 -30.36 9.77
C LEU A 33 17.65 -28.90 10.22
N TYR A 34 18.83 -28.31 10.00
CA TYR A 34 19.09 -26.89 10.24
C TYR A 34 18.10 -26.02 9.45
N TRP A 35 18.03 -26.22 8.13
CA TRP A 35 17.14 -25.43 7.27
C TRP A 35 15.67 -25.71 7.55
N PHE A 36 15.30 -26.93 7.92
CA PHE A 36 13.97 -27.27 8.39
C PHE A 36 13.60 -26.41 9.61
N PHE A 37 14.43 -26.40 10.65
CA PHE A 37 14.17 -25.62 11.85
C PHE A 37 14.17 -24.11 11.58
N ALA A 38 15.10 -23.60 10.77
CA ALA A 38 15.12 -22.19 10.39
C ALA A 38 13.81 -21.77 9.70
N LEU A 39 13.34 -22.56 8.73
CA LEU A 39 12.09 -22.30 8.03
C LEU A 39 10.86 -22.48 8.94
N PHE A 40 10.90 -23.50 9.81
CA PHE A 40 9.83 -23.79 10.77
C PHE A 40 9.67 -22.64 11.76
N VAL A 41 10.77 -22.14 12.34
CA VAL A 41 10.78 -20.98 13.25
C VAL A 41 10.33 -19.72 12.50
N TRP A 42 10.90 -19.43 11.33
CA TRP A 42 10.50 -18.29 10.50
C TRP A 42 8.97 -18.24 10.29
N ARG A 43 8.38 -19.40 9.99
CA ARG A 43 6.94 -19.52 9.70
C ARG A 43 6.06 -19.55 10.94
N TYR A 44 6.42 -20.31 11.97
CA TYR A 44 5.51 -20.68 13.07
C TYR A 44 5.74 -19.92 14.37
N LEU A 45 6.90 -19.28 14.57
CA LEU A 45 7.10 -18.41 15.74
C LEU A 45 6.06 -17.29 15.76
N ARG A 46 5.89 -16.57 14.64
CA ARG A 46 4.82 -15.57 14.49
C ARG A 46 3.42 -16.14 14.73
N PHE A 47 3.17 -17.41 14.41
CA PHE A 47 1.85 -18.02 14.61
C PHE A 47 1.56 -18.19 16.10
N LEU A 48 2.53 -18.70 16.86
CA LEU A 48 2.41 -18.88 18.31
C LEU A 48 2.26 -17.54 19.02
N VAL A 49 3.13 -16.57 18.69
CA VAL A 49 3.07 -15.24 19.28
C VAL A 49 1.74 -14.54 18.91
N ASN A 50 1.30 -14.61 17.65
CA ASN A 50 0.02 -14.02 17.27
C ASN A 50 -1.17 -14.70 17.92
N LEU A 51 -1.13 -16.02 18.15
CA LEU A 51 -2.18 -16.73 18.86
C LEU A 51 -2.28 -16.27 20.31
N ALA A 52 -1.16 -16.19 21.02
CA ALA A 52 -1.13 -15.66 22.39
C ALA A 52 -1.63 -14.20 22.43
N ALA A 53 -1.10 -13.35 21.54
CA ALA A 53 -1.50 -11.95 21.45
C ALA A 53 -2.99 -11.76 21.12
N PHE A 54 -3.56 -12.61 20.26
CA PHE A 54 -4.98 -12.59 19.94
C PHE A 54 -5.85 -12.79 21.20
N TRP A 55 -5.44 -13.68 22.11
CA TRP A 55 -6.16 -13.94 23.36
C TRP A 55 -5.89 -12.90 24.44
N LEU A 56 -4.69 -12.33 24.48
CA LEU A 56 -4.30 -11.27 25.43
C LEU A 56 -4.83 -9.88 25.06
N TYR A 57 -5.32 -9.71 23.83
CA TYR A 57 -5.85 -8.43 23.36
C TYR A 57 -6.96 -7.90 24.26
N THR A 58 -6.90 -6.60 24.56
CA THR A 58 -7.95 -5.86 25.28
C THR A 58 -8.44 -4.67 24.43
N PRO A 59 -9.76 -4.49 24.24
CA PRO A 59 -10.33 -3.31 23.57
C PRO A 59 -10.15 -2.05 24.40
N ALA A 60 -10.31 -0.87 23.77
CA ALA A 60 -10.38 0.36 24.52
C ALA A 60 -11.64 0.32 25.42
N PRO A 61 -11.51 0.62 26.73
CA PRO A 61 -12.62 0.55 27.66
C PRO A 61 -13.64 1.64 27.35
N ARG A 62 -14.91 1.37 27.67
CA ARG A 62 -15.96 2.39 27.58
C ARG A 62 -15.76 3.42 28.70
N PRO A 63 -15.56 4.70 28.40
CA PRO A 63 -15.38 5.74 29.42
C PRO A 63 -16.69 6.01 30.15
N VAL A 64 -16.62 6.39 31.43
CA VAL A 64 -17.79 6.82 32.22
C VAL A 64 -18.37 8.13 31.69
N LYS A 65 -17.49 9.04 31.28
CA LYS A 65 -17.81 10.31 30.62
C LYS A 65 -17.02 10.36 29.31
N PRO A 66 -17.63 10.04 28.16
CA PRO A 66 -16.92 10.03 26.88
C PRO A 66 -16.48 11.44 26.49
N THR A 67 -15.25 11.57 25.99
CA THR A 67 -14.76 12.81 25.36
C THR A 67 -15.39 12.98 23.99
N TYR A 68 -15.58 11.86 23.27
CA TYR A 68 -16.17 11.84 21.94
C TYR A 68 -17.47 11.04 21.92
N THR A 69 -18.48 11.60 21.27
CA THR A 69 -19.80 11.03 21.06
C THR A 69 -20.11 10.97 19.56
N PRO A 70 -21.16 10.25 19.11
CA PRO A 70 -21.47 10.19 17.68
C PRO A 70 -21.63 11.56 16.98
N PRO A 71 -22.22 12.60 17.60
CA PRO A 71 -22.22 13.96 17.04
C PRO A 71 -20.83 14.59 16.80
N ASP A 72 -19.75 14.05 17.34
CA ASP A 72 -18.38 14.52 17.06
C ASP A 72 -17.78 13.89 15.79
N VAL A 73 -18.62 13.22 14.98
CA VAL A 73 -18.23 12.45 13.81
C VAL A 73 -18.83 13.01 12.52
N THR A 74 -17.97 13.14 11.51
CA THR A 74 -18.36 13.30 10.10
C THR A 74 -18.00 12.02 9.35
N VAL A 75 -18.95 11.46 8.60
CA VAL A 75 -18.73 10.29 7.76
C VAL A 75 -18.58 10.72 6.31
N ILE A 76 -17.51 10.29 5.66
CA ILE A 76 -17.27 10.49 4.23
C ILE A 76 -17.57 9.17 3.51
N LEU A 77 -18.50 9.22 2.55
CA LEU A 77 -18.98 8.08 1.80
C LEU A 77 -18.82 8.32 0.29
N PRO A 78 -17.68 7.88 -0.30
CA PRO A 78 -17.49 7.90 -1.74
C PRO A 78 -18.29 6.78 -2.41
N THR A 79 -19.02 7.09 -3.48
CA THR A 79 -19.78 6.09 -4.24
C THR A 79 -19.72 6.33 -5.76
N ILE A 80 -19.87 5.26 -6.52
CA ILE A 80 -20.17 5.31 -7.96
C ILE A 80 -21.47 4.56 -8.32
N ASP A 81 -22.17 4.05 -7.30
CA ASP A 81 -23.43 3.32 -7.45
C ASP A 81 -24.45 3.86 -6.43
N PRO A 82 -24.86 5.13 -6.58
CA PRO A 82 -25.69 5.82 -5.59
C PRO A 82 -27.14 5.34 -5.57
N GLN A 83 -27.55 4.40 -6.43
CA GLN A 83 -28.90 3.82 -6.45
C GLN A 83 -28.92 2.36 -6.01
N GLY A 84 -27.76 1.75 -5.74
CA GLY A 84 -27.69 0.37 -5.31
C GLY A 84 -28.30 0.15 -3.92
N GLU A 85 -28.98 -0.98 -3.73
CA GLU A 85 -29.59 -1.35 -2.44
C GLU A 85 -28.56 -1.36 -1.28
N LYS A 86 -27.33 -1.80 -1.57
CA LYS A 86 -26.23 -1.81 -0.59
C LYS A 86 -25.85 -0.39 -0.15
N PHE A 87 -25.88 0.57 -1.07
CA PHE A 87 -25.58 1.97 -0.75
C PHE A 87 -26.69 2.56 0.12
N LEU A 88 -27.96 2.32 -0.22
CA LEU A 88 -29.10 2.74 0.59
C LEU A 88 -29.00 2.21 2.03
N GLU A 89 -28.73 0.93 2.19
CA GLU A 89 -28.57 0.32 3.51
C GLU A 89 -27.33 0.86 4.25
N THR A 90 -26.23 1.13 3.54
CA THR A 90 -25.03 1.75 4.11
C THR A 90 -25.37 3.12 4.71
N VAL A 91 -26.01 4.01 3.93
CA VAL A 91 -26.43 5.34 4.37
C VAL A 91 -27.36 5.24 5.58
N LYS A 92 -28.35 4.33 5.52
CA LYS A 92 -29.27 4.11 6.64
C LYS A 92 -28.53 3.69 7.91
N SER A 93 -27.70 2.65 7.83
CA SER A 93 -26.99 2.13 9.02
C SER A 93 -26.01 3.15 9.62
N CYS A 94 -25.47 4.04 8.77
CA CYS A 94 -24.65 5.16 9.19
C CYS A 94 -25.49 6.21 9.94
N ALA A 95 -26.62 6.63 9.36
CA ALA A 95 -27.53 7.59 9.97
C ALA A 95 -28.15 7.08 11.29
N ASP A 96 -28.44 5.78 11.39
CA ASP A 96 -28.90 5.12 12.63
C ASP A 96 -27.89 5.26 13.79
N ASN A 97 -26.60 5.52 13.51
CA ASN A 97 -25.58 5.76 14.53
C ASN A 97 -25.46 7.24 14.95
N GLY A 98 -26.24 8.15 14.36
CA GLY A 98 -26.30 9.57 14.74
C GLY A 98 -25.00 10.38 14.60
N PRO A 99 -24.22 10.28 13.50
CA PRO A 99 -23.13 11.22 13.25
C PRO A 99 -23.66 12.63 13.03
N ALA A 100 -22.88 13.68 13.31
CA ALA A 100 -23.32 15.05 13.01
C ALA A 100 -23.47 15.31 11.51
N LYS A 101 -22.63 14.67 10.67
CA LYS A 101 -22.63 14.91 9.23
C LYS A 101 -22.32 13.65 8.43
N ILE A 102 -23.03 13.44 7.34
CA ILE A 102 -22.74 12.42 6.32
C ILE A 102 -22.52 13.13 4.98
N ILE A 103 -21.33 12.98 4.43
CA ILE A 103 -20.91 13.57 3.16
C ILE A 103 -20.83 12.46 2.12
N VAL A 104 -21.76 12.46 1.17
CA VAL A 104 -21.76 11.54 0.02
C VAL A 104 -21.05 12.23 -1.14
N VAL A 105 -20.02 11.59 -1.69
CA VAL A 105 -19.29 12.14 -2.85
C VAL A 105 -19.36 11.20 -4.03
N THR A 106 -19.81 11.70 -5.18
CA THR A 106 -19.94 10.94 -6.43
C THR A 106 -18.90 11.35 -7.48
N ALA A 107 -18.86 10.62 -8.59
CA ALA A 107 -18.05 10.98 -9.76
C ALA A 107 -18.97 11.36 -10.93
N GLY A 108 -18.91 12.61 -11.37
CA GLY A 108 -19.75 13.17 -12.43
C GLY A 108 -21.15 13.65 -11.97
N ASP A 109 -21.77 14.45 -12.84
CA ASP A 109 -23.02 15.19 -12.61
C ASP A 109 -24.26 14.28 -12.57
N GLU A 110 -24.25 13.22 -13.36
CA GLU A 110 -25.34 12.25 -13.41
C GLU A 110 -25.50 11.51 -12.07
N LEU A 111 -24.38 10.98 -11.54
CA LEU A 111 -24.38 10.27 -10.27
C LEU A 111 -24.69 11.20 -9.10
N PHE A 112 -24.27 12.47 -9.18
CA PHE A 112 -24.61 13.48 -8.20
C PHE A 112 -26.11 13.71 -8.10
N SER A 113 -26.79 13.85 -9.23
CA SER A 113 -28.24 14.07 -9.28
C SER A 113 -28.98 12.87 -8.66
N LYS A 114 -28.54 11.65 -8.98
CA LYS A 114 -29.06 10.40 -8.42
C LYS A 114 -28.83 10.29 -6.91
N ALA A 115 -27.61 10.59 -6.44
CA ALA A 115 -27.28 10.56 -5.02
C ALA A 115 -28.05 11.61 -4.23
N SER A 116 -28.18 12.83 -4.77
CA SER A 116 -28.93 13.92 -4.14
C SER A 116 -30.40 13.57 -3.93
N ALA A 117 -31.04 12.99 -4.96
CA ALA A 117 -32.41 12.53 -4.86
C ALA A 117 -32.59 11.44 -3.79
N LEU A 118 -31.69 10.44 -3.75
CA LEU A 118 -31.76 9.37 -2.76
C LEU A 118 -31.49 9.90 -1.34
N VAL A 119 -30.43 10.66 -1.13
CA VAL A 119 -30.04 11.20 0.17
C VAL A 119 -31.11 12.16 0.71
N GLY A 120 -31.78 12.92 -0.16
CA GLY A 120 -32.90 13.77 0.21
C GLY A 120 -34.05 13.02 0.91
N THR A 121 -34.22 11.71 0.65
CA THR A 121 -35.23 10.89 1.33
C THR A 121 -34.89 10.61 2.80
N PHE A 122 -33.62 10.74 3.20
CA PHE A 122 -33.17 10.52 4.59
C PHE A 122 -33.29 11.76 5.46
N THR A 123 -33.25 12.96 4.88
CA THR A 123 -33.21 14.23 5.64
C THR A 123 -34.37 14.36 6.63
N SER A 124 -35.58 13.95 6.24
CA SER A 124 -36.75 14.00 7.12
C SER A 124 -36.74 12.92 8.21
N ALA A 125 -36.11 11.77 7.95
CA ALA A 125 -36.07 10.64 8.88
C ALA A 125 -34.97 10.79 9.95
N TYR A 126 -33.94 11.59 9.68
CA TYR A 126 -32.80 11.80 10.57
C TYR A 126 -32.50 13.30 10.71
N PRO A 127 -33.36 14.07 11.42
CA PRO A 127 -33.25 15.53 11.48
C PRO A 127 -31.97 16.03 12.15
N ASP A 128 -31.36 15.23 13.02
CA ASP A 128 -30.13 15.57 13.74
C ASP A 128 -28.85 15.27 12.91
N VAL A 129 -28.99 14.65 11.74
CA VAL A 129 -27.85 14.29 10.87
C VAL A 129 -27.83 15.23 9.66
N LYS A 130 -26.75 16.00 9.50
CA LYS A 130 -26.55 16.85 8.31
C LYS A 130 -26.10 16.02 7.12
N PHE A 131 -26.93 15.92 6.10
CA PHE A 131 -26.55 15.29 4.83
C PHE A 131 -25.98 16.31 3.86
N VAL A 132 -24.84 16.00 3.26
CA VAL A 132 -24.20 16.79 2.20
C VAL A 132 -23.90 15.86 1.03
N VAL A 133 -24.24 16.29 -0.18
CA VAL A 133 -23.89 15.56 -1.41
C VAL A 133 -23.02 16.47 -2.26
N ASP A 134 -21.92 15.93 -2.77
CA ASP A 134 -21.01 16.65 -3.65
C ASP A 134 -20.43 15.71 -4.72
N ARG A 135 -19.66 16.24 -5.67
CA ARG A 135 -19.12 15.47 -6.79
C ARG A 135 -17.76 15.96 -7.23
N THR A 136 -17.02 15.02 -7.80
CA THR A 136 -15.77 15.32 -8.53
C THR A 136 -15.93 14.94 -10.00
N GLN A 137 -15.21 15.62 -10.89
CA GLN A 137 -15.10 15.20 -12.29
C GLN A 137 -13.95 14.21 -12.50
N VAL A 138 -13.51 13.51 -11.44
CA VAL A 138 -12.43 12.53 -11.51
C VAL A 138 -12.94 11.23 -10.91
N VAL A 139 -12.92 10.16 -11.70
CA VAL A 139 -13.34 8.82 -11.24
C VAL A 139 -12.26 8.21 -10.35
N SER A 140 -12.14 8.71 -9.11
CA SER A 140 -11.15 8.27 -8.14
C SER A 140 -11.68 8.42 -6.72
N LYS A 141 -11.68 7.32 -5.95
CA LYS A 141 -12.01 7.36 -4.52
C LYS A 141 -11.16 8.37 -3.76
N ARG A 142 -9.89 8.53 -4.13
CA ARG A 142 -8.99 9.50 -3.50
C ARG A 142 -9.41 10.94 -3.79
N ALA A 143 -9.76 11.25 -5.03
CA ALA A 143 -10.27 12.57 -5.39
C ALA A 143 -11.58 12.90 -4.63
N GLN A 144 -12.50 11.92 -4.56
CA GLN A 144 -13.75 12.06 -3.83
C GLN A 144 -13.52 12.33 -2.32
N VAL A 145 -12.62 11.58 -1.69
CA VAL A 145 -12.26 11.81 -0.28
C VAL A 145 -11.56 13.16 -0.11
N ALA A 146 -10.63 13.52 -0.99
CA ALA A 146 -9.89 14.78 -0.89
C ALA A 146 -10.81 16.00 -0.95
N LEU A 147 -11.82 15.98 -1.82
CA LEU A 147 -12.85 17.02 -1.88
C LEU A 147 -13.67 17.07 -0.58
N ALA A 148 -14.09 15.91 -0.05
CA ALA A 148 -14.89 15.86 1.17
C ALA A 148 -14.16 16.38 2.41
N VAL A 149 -12.83 16.26 2.48
CA VAL A 149 -12.04 16.66 3.66
C VAL A 149 -12.20 18.15 3.98
N SER A 150 -12.36 19.03 2.99
CA SER A 150 -12.57 20.46 3.21
C SER A 150 -13.94 20.79 3.81
N LEU A 151 -14.90 19.86 3.71
CA LEU A 151 -16.28 20.00 4.19
C LEU A 151 -16.48 19.42 5.60
N VAL A 152 -15.45 18.78 6.17
CA VAL A 152 -15.48 18.23 7.52
C VAL A 152 -15.30 19.34 8.55
N GLU A 153 -16.18 19.38 9.56
CA GLU A 153 -16.13 20.34 10.66
C GLU A 153 -15.84 19.68 12.02
N THR A 154 -16.01 18.37 12.14
CA THR A 154 -15.93 17.63 13.41
C THR A 154 -14.53 17.08 13.71
N ASP A 155 -14.30 16.70 14.97
CA ASP A 155 -13.00 16.21 15.45
C ASP A 155 -12.61 14.84 14.88
N ILE A 156 -13.59 13.98 14.61
CA ILE A 156 -13.37 12.63 14.06
C ILE A 156 -13.99 12.55 12.66
N THR A 157 -13.21 12.03 11.73
CA THR A 157 -13.65 11.67 10.37
C THR A 157 -13.71 10.15 10.24
N VAL A 158 -14.77 9.61 9.65
CA VAL A 158 -14.86 8.19 9.29
C VAL A 158 -14.98 8.04 7.78
N LEU A 159 -14.01 7.39 7.15
CA LEU A 159 -14.08 6.98 5.74
C LEU A 159 -14.84 5.65 5.65
N LEU A 160 -15.91 5.61 4.86
CA LEU A 160 -16.84 4.48 4.76
C LEU A 160 -17.04 4.07 3.29
N ASP A 161 -16.88 2.77 2.99
CA ASP A 161 -17.23 2.22 1.67
C ASP A 161 -18.76 2.07 1.51
N ASP A 162 -19.25 2.24 0.28
CA ASP A 162 -20.66 2.17 -0.17
C ASP A 162 -21.39 0.81 -0.01
N HIS A 163 -20.77 -0.17 0.65
CA HIS A 163 -21.30 -1.53 0.83
C HIS A 163 -20.89 -2.10 2.20
N VAL A 164 -20.96 -1.24 3.21
CA VAL A 164 -20.54 -1.53 4.58
C VAL A 164 -21.66 -1.10 5.53
N PHE A 165 -21.98 -1.99 6.46
CA PHE A 165 -23.16 -1.85 7.30
C PHE A 165 -22.75 -1.89 8.76
N TRP A 166 -23.17 -0.89 9.52
CA TRP A 166 -22.85 -0.76 10.94
C TRP A 166 -23.95 -1.33 11.83
N GLY A 167 -23.56 -1.82 13.00
CA GLY A 167 -24.50 -2.13 14.08
C GLY A 167 -24.98 -0.86 14.79
N PRO A 168 -25.97 -0.96 15.70
CA PRO A 168 -26.62 0.21 16.32
C PRO A 168 -25.73 0.99 17.30
N ARG A 169 -24.70 0.37 17.89
CA ARG A 169 -23.74 1.03 18.82
C ARG A 169 -22.33 1.08 18.26
N TYR A 170 -22.21 1.10 16.94
CA TYR A 170 -20.93 0.99 16.27
C TYR A 170 -20.05 2.21 16.55
N LEU A 171 -20.57 3.42 16.36
CA LEU A 171 -19.80 4.65 16.63
C LEU A 171 -19.46 4.79 18.12
N GLU A 172 -20.40 4.52 19.04
CA GLU A 172 -20.11 4.54 20.48
C GLU A 172 -18.91 3.64 20.84
N SER A 173 -18.92 2.39 20.35
CA SER A 173 -17.85 1.44 20.66
C SER A 173 -16.54 1.81 19.98
N LEU A 174 -16.58 2.33 18.75
CA LEU A 174 -15.43 2.80 17.98
C LEU A 174 -14.72 3.96 18.71
N LEU A 175 -15.49 4.97 19.13
CA LEU A 175 -14.99 6.22 19.68
C LEU A 175 -14.22 6.06 20.99
N CYS A 176 -14.48 4.98 21.74
CA CYS A 176 -13.72 4.62 22.94
C CYS A 176 -12.20 4.59 22.71
N ALA A 177 -11.75 4.25 21.50
CA ALA A 177 -10.32 4.19 21.17
C ALA A 177 -9.66 5.58 21.06
N PHE A 178 -10.42 6.64 20.82
CA PHE A 178 -9.91 8.02 20.74
C PHE A 178 -9.76 8.71 22.09
N GLU A 179 -10.15 8.06 23.19
CA GLU A 179 -9.85 8.56 24.55
C GLU A 179 -8.34 8.60 24.81
N ASP A 180 -7.55 7.72 24.18
CA ASP A 180 -6.10 7.91 24.08
C ASP A 180 -5.80 9.00 23.03
N ARG A 181 -5.34 10.16 23.49
CA ARG A 181 -4.96 11.29 22.64
C ARG A 181 -3.88 10.93 21.62
N ALA A 182 -3.03 9.94 21.88
CA ALA A 182 -2.01 9.50 20.94
C ALA A 182 -2.56 8.59 19.82
N VAL A 183 -3.79 8.07 19.95
CA VAL A 183 -4.44 7.28 18.89
C VAL A 183 -4.98 8.21 17.83
N GLY A 184 -4.38 8.17 16.64
CA GLY A 184 -4.79 8.96 15.48
C GLY A 184 -5.71 8.20 14.52
N LEU A 185 -5.67 6.86 14.55
CA LEU A 185 -6.33 5.99 13.59
C LEU A 185 -6.93 4.77 14.29
N VAL A 186 -8.19 4.47 14.00
CA VAL A 186 -8.93 3.36 14.57
C VAL A 186 -9.45 2.44 13.49
N GLY A 187 -9.10 1.16 13.59
CA GLY A 187 -9.66 0.07 12.79
C GLY A 187 -10.62 -0.79 13.62
N THR A 188 -11.46 -1.59 12.96
CA THR A 188 -12.52 -2.36 13.63
C THR A 188 -12.60 -3.81 13.17
N ASN A 189 -13.46 -4.59 13.82
CA ASN A 189 -13.73 -5.97 13.45
C ASN A 189 -14.62 -6.05 12.21
N LYS A 190 -14.31 -6.97 11.30
CA LYS A 190 -14.90 -7.03 9.96
C LYS A 190 -15.53 -8.38 9.70
N ARG A 191 -16.79 -8.40 9.28
CA ARG A 191 -17.51 -9.65 9.06
C ARG A 191 -18.22 -9.64 7.71
N VAL A 192 -17.95 -10.65 6.88
CA VAL A 192 -18.71 -10.83 5.64
C VAL A 192 -20.10 -11.37 5.98
N ARG A 193 -21.13 -10.79 5.39
CA ARG A 193 -22.50 -11.32 5.48
C ARG A 193 -22.59 -12.65 4.73
N ARG A 194 -23.13 -13.64 5.43
CA ARG A 194 -23.37 -14.96 4.87
C ARG A 194 -24.73 -14.99 4.19
N HIS A 195 -24.75 -15.33 2.91
CA HIS A 195 -26.01 -15.50 2.17
C HIS A 195 -26.40 -16.97 2.15
N ARG A 196 -27.59 -17.30 2.68
CA ARG A 196 -28.06 -18.69 2.82
C ARG A 196 -28.66 -19.23 1.52
N ASP A 197 -29.18 -18.35 0.68
CA ASP A 197 -29.92 -18.69 -0.55
C ASP A 197 -29.00 -18.93 -1.75
N LEU A 198 -27.69 -19.02 -1.53
CA LEU A 198 -26.72 -19.32 -2.57
C LEU A 198 -26.63 -20.83 -2.83
N GLY A 199 -26.57 -21.20 -4.10
CA GLY A 199 -26.12 -22.53 -4.51
C GLY A 199 -24.71 -22.84 -4.00
N LEU A 200 -24.33 -24.13 -3.98
CA LEU A 200 -23.07 -24.61 -3.39
C LEU A 200 -21.85 -23.78 -3.83
N TRP A 201 -21.73 -23.48 -5.12
CA TRP A 201 -20.63 -22.71 -5.67
C TRP A 201 -20.59 -21.26 -5.17
N GLY A 202 -21.75 -20.60 -5.04
CA GLY A 202 -21.83 -19.26 -4.46
C GLY A 202 -21.41 -19.26 -2.98
N ARG A 203 -21.80 -20.29 -2.22
CA ARG A 203 -21.37 -20.43 -0.82
C ARG A 203 -19.85 -20.59 -0.70
N VAL A 204 -19.20 -21.31 -1.61
CA VAL A 204 -17.72 -21.43 -1.62
C VAL A 204 -17.08 -20.05 -1.72
N TRP A 205 -17.45 -19.23 -2.70
CA TRP A 205 -16.86 -17.89 -2.86
C TRP A 205 -17.18 -16.95 -1.69
N ASN A 206 -18.41 -16.99 -1.17
CA ASN A 206 -18.78 -16.21 0.01
C ASN A 206 -17.99 -16.64 1.25
N MET A 207 -17.77 -17.95 1.45
CA MET A 207 -16.90 -18.51 2.50
C MET A 207 -15.44 -18.09 2.31
N LEU A 208 -14.91 -18.09 1.09
CA LEU A 208 -13.56 -17.59 0.80
C LEU A 208 -13.41 -16.11 1.15
N GLY A 209 -14.42 -15.29 0.84
CA GLY A 209 -14.46 -13.88 1.25
C GLY A 209 -14.50 -13.71 2.77
N ALA A 210 -15.34 -14.49 3.46
CA ALA A 210 -15.47 -14.44 4.91
C ALA A 210 -14.19 -14.87 5.62
N THR A 211 -13.59 -15.98 5.21
CA THR A 211 -12.34 -16.50 5.77
C THR A 211 -11.15 -15.59 5.46
N TYR A 212 -11.15 -14.86 4.33
CA TYR A 212 -10.17 -13.81 4.05
C TYR A 212 -10.20 -12.71 5.13
N LEU A 213 -11.37 -12.17 5.46
CA LEU A 213 -11.48 -11.15 6.52
C LEU A 213 -11.19 -11.72 7.92
N CYS A 214 -11.57 -12.96 8.22
CA CYS A 214 -11.25 -13.59 9.51
C CYS A 214 -9.73 -13.66 9.74
N ARG A 215 -8.97 -14.10 8.72
CA ARG A 215 -7.50 -14.14 8.79
C ARG A 215 -6.93 -12.75 8.97
N HIS A 216 -7.44 -11.77 8.23
CA HIS A 216 -6.97 -10.38 8.35
C HIS A 216 -7.22 -9.84 9.76
N ASN A 217 -8.42 -10.03 10.32
CA ASN A 217 -8.77 -9.61 11.68
C ASN A 217 -7.87 -10.26 12.73
N PHE A 218 -7.57 -11.55 12.58
CA PHE A 218 -6.63 -12.25 13.45
C PHE A 218 -5.25 -11.58 13.44
N GLU A 219 -4.69 -11.32 12.26
CA GLU A 219 -3.35 -10.72 12.12
C GLU A 219 -3.30 -9.31 12.71
N ILE A 220 -4.22 -8.40 12.31
CA ILE A 220 -4.18 -7.00 12.79
C ILE A 220 -4.45 -6.88 14.30
N ARG A 221 -5.29 -7.75 14.87
CA ARG A 221 -5.56 -7.76 16.32
C ARG A 221 -4.31 -8.21 17.07
N ALA A 222 -3.68 -9.28 16.60
CA ALA A 222 -2.49 -9.84 17.21
C ALA A 222 -1.31 -8.84 17.18
N THR A 223 -0.96 -8.32 16.01
CA THR A 223 0.17 -7.37 15.91
C THR A 223 -0.10 -6.07 16.66
N ASN A 224 -1.34 -5.56 16.62
CA ASN A 224 -1.70 -4.36 17.39
C ASN A 224 -1.58 -4.58 18.91
N THR A 225 -1.73 -5.82 19.39
CA THR A 225 -1.53 -6.15 20.81
C THR A 225 -0.05 -6.17 21.19
N VAL A 226 0.83 -6.64 20.31
CA VAL A 226 2.26 -6.81 20.64
C VAL A 226 3.00 -5.47 20.63
N ASP A 227 2.86 -4.69 19.56
CA ASP A 227 3.62 -3.45 19.38
C ASP A 227 2.78 -2.28 18.82
N GLY A 228 1.45 -2.41 18.81
CA GLY A 228 0.57 -1.44 18.17
C GLY A 228 0.57 -1.52 16.64
N GLY A 229 1.34 -2.45 16.05
CA GLY A 229 1.55 -2.52 14.62
C GLY A 229 0.35 -3.01 13.82
N VAL A 230 0.10 -2.34 12.69
CA VAL A 230 -0.94 -2.70 11.72
C VAL A 230 -0.45 -2.31 10.34
N PHE A 231 -0.39 -3.26 9.41
CA PHE A 231 0.06 -2.99 8.04
C PHE A 231 -0.96 -2.19 7.21
N VAL A 232 -2.25 -2.31 7.54
CA VAL A 232 -3.33 -1.50 6.97
C VAL A 232 -4.57 -1.51 7.88
N VAL A 233 -5.13 -0.34 8.15
CA VAL A 233 -6.51 -0.20 8.62
C VAL A 233 -7.42 -0.15 7.40
N SER A 234 -8.44 -1.01 7.32
CA SER A 234 -9.20 -1.19 6.09
C SER A 234 -10.03 0.03 5.71
N GLY A 235 -9.99 0.40 4.43
CA GLY A 235 -10.80 1.50 3.87
C GLY A 235 -12.30 1.27 3.85
N ARG A 236 -12.78 0.08 4.26
CA ARG A 236 -14.21 -0.20 4.42
C ARG A 236 -14.83 0.63 5.55
N THR A 237 -14.11 0.74 6.67
CA THR A 237 -14.40 1.69 7.73
C THR A 237 -13.10 2.05 8.39
N CYS A 238 -12.68 3.29 8.21
CA CYS A 238 -11.41 3.81 8.68
C CYS A 238 -11.67 5.13 9.42
N SER A 239 -11.46 5.14 10.73
CA SER A 239 -11.78 6.28 11.58
C SER A 239 -10.50 7.01 11.98
N ILE A 240 -10.48 8.31 11.80
CA ILE A 240 -9.26 9.13 11.80
C ILE A 240 -9.54 10.41 12.57
N ARG A 241 -8.57 10.90 13.36
CA ARG A 241 -8.63 12.29 13.84
C ARG A 241 -8.59 13.24 12.65
N THR A 242 -9.53 14.18 12.58
CA THR A 242 -9.65 15.11 11.46
C THR A 242 -8.40 15.97 11.28
N GLU A 243 -7.67 16.28 12.36
CA GLU A 243 -6.39 17.02 12.29
C GLU A 243 -5.34 16.33 11.41
N ILE A 244 -5.37 14.99 11.31
CA ILE A 244 -4.44 14.23 10.45
C ILE A 244 -4.78 14.47 8.98
N LEU A 245 -6.07 14.53 8.64
CA LEU A 245 -6.54 14.81 7.28
C LEU A 245 -6.29 16.26 6.87
N ARG A 246 -6.30 17.18 7.85
CA ARG A 246 -6.01 18.61 7.67
C ARG A 246 -4.51 18.93 7.70
N HIS A 247 -3.65 17.95 7.98
CA HIS A 247 -2.20 18.17 7.94
C HIS A 247 -1.79 18.64 6.53
N PRO A 248 -0.94 19.68 6.39
CA PRO A 248 -0.63 20.29 5.10
C PRO A 248 -0.08 19.29 4.07
N ASP A 249 0.70 18.30 4.53
CA ASP A 249 1.27 17.27 3.66
C ASP A 249 0.30 16.13 3.30
N PHE A 250 -0.84 16.01 3.99
CA PHE A 250 -1.73 14.85 3.84
C PHE A 250 -2.37 14.82 2.46
N LEU A 251 -3.15 15.84 2.11
CA LEU A 251 -3.89 15.85 0.84
C LEU A 251 -2.98 15.86 -0.40
N PRO A 252 -1.90 16.67 -0.47
CA PRO A 252 -0.99 16.64 -1.61
C PRO A 252 -0.33 15.27 -1.81
N GLY A 253 0.10 14.63 -0.73
CA GLY A 253 0.68 13.29 -0.82
C GLY A 253 -0.36 12.19 -1.08
N TYR A 254 -1.57 12.33 -0.57
CA TYR A 254 -2.66 11.37 -0.75
C TYR A 254 -3.15 11.35 -2.20
N THR A 255 -3.32 12.49 -2.84
CA THR A 255 -3.83 12.56 -4.23
C THR A 255 -2.74 12.31 -5.28
N ASN A 256 -1.47 12.54 -4.94
CA ASN A 256 -0.34 12.38 -5.86
C ASN A 256 0.69 11.32 -5.37
N GLU A 257 0.22 10.30 -4.65
CA GLU A 257 1.13 9.28 -4.14
C GLU A 257 1.84 8.53 -5.27
N ARG A 258 3.18 8.51 -5.18
CA ARG A 258 4.05 7.71 -6.05
C ARG A 258 4.81 6.67 -5.22
N PHE A 259 5.11 5.52 -5.83
CA PHE A 259 5.85 4.43 -5.19
C PHE A 259 7.01 3.98 -6.08
N PHE A 260 7.82 3.06 -5.55
CA PHE A 260 9.02 2.55 -6.23
C PHE A 260 9.96 3.70 -6.64
N PHE A 261 10.43 4.44 -5.64
CA PHE A 261 11.33 5.59 -5.81
C PHE A 261 10.77 6.69 -6.74
N GLY A 262 9.44 6.83 -6.80
CA GLY A 262 8.76 7.85 -7.59
C GLY A 262 8.43 7.43 -9.03
N LEU A 263 8.89 6.25 -9.47
CA LEU A 263 8.75 5.78 -10.86
C LEU A 263 7.29 5.55 -11.26
N PHE A 264 6.45 5.07 -10.34
CA PHE A 264 5.06 4.74 -10.62
C PHE A 264 4.08 5.58 -9.80
N GLY A 265 2.98 5.97 -10.43
CA GLY A 265 1.89 6.75 -9.83
C GLY A 265 1.37 7.84 -10.79
N PRO A 266 0.37 8.63 -10.37
CA PRO A 266 -0.27 8.63 -9.06
C PRO A 266 -1.12 7.37 -8.79
N LEU A 267 -1.19 6.95 -7.52
CA LEU A 267 -2.01 5.81 -7.10
C LEU A 267 -3.50 6.16 -6.97
N ASN A 268 -4.34 5.47 -7.74
CA ASN A 268 -5.80 5.51 -7.55
C ASN A 268 -6.32 4.44 -6.58
N ALA A 269 -5.53 3.39 -6.35
CA ALA A 269 -5.81 2.35 -5.36
C ALA A 269 -5.18 2.68 -4.00
N ASP A 270 -5.35 1.81 -3.01
CA ASP A 270 -4.55 1.80 -1.78
C ASP A 270 -4.72 3.04 -0.88
N ASP A 271 -5.88 3.70 -0.95
CA ASP A 271 -6.22 4.87 -0.13
C ASP A 271 -6.01 4.60 1.38
N ASP A 272 -6.44 3.42 1.82
CA ASP A 272 -6.38 3.00 3.21
C ASP A 272 -4.95 2.72 3.71
N ASN A 273 -4.09 2.25 2.80
CA ASN A 273 -2.67 2.03 3.05
C ASN A 273 -1.91 3.33 3.16
N TYR A 274 -2.21 4.32 2.30
CA TYR A 274 -1.62 5.65 2.43
C TYR A 274 -1.94 6.26 3.79
N VAL A 275 -3.23 6.26 4.18
CA VAL A 275 -3.69 6.78 5.48
C VAL A 275 -2.92 6.10 6.62
N THR A 276 -2.86 4.76 6.60
CA THR A 276 -2.17 3.99 7.63
C THR A 276 -0.69 4.37 7.73
N ARG A 277 0.00 4.43 6.59
CA ARG A 277 1.43 4.79 6.53
C ARG A 277 1.68 6.22 6.98
N PHE A 278 0.83 7.16 6.57
CA PHE A 278 0.92 8.55 6.99
C PHE A 278 0.83 8.68 8.50
N VAL A 279 -0.15 8.03 9.13
CA VAL A 279 -0.35 7.99 10.59
C VAL A 279 0.91 7.48 11.30
N VAL A 280 1.46 6.34 10.85
CA VAL A 280 2.68 5.76 11.43
C VAL A 280 3.89 6.69 11.26
N ARG A 281 4.06 7.31 10.08
CA ARG A 281 5.19 8.19 9.77
C ARG A 281 5.20 9.45 10.64
N HIS A 282 4.03 9.94 11.04
CA HIS A 282 3.88 11.10 11.93
C HIS A 282 3.79 10.70 13.41
N GLY A 283 4.05 9.43 13.76
CA GLY A 283 4.16 8.97 15.14
C GLY A 283 2.84 8.77 15.88
N TRP A 284 1.70 8.83 15.18
CA TRP A 284 0.40 8.51 15.75
C TRP A 284 0.28 7.01 16.04
N LYS A 285 -0.41 6.66 17.14
CA LYS A 285 -0.78 5.28 17.43
C LYS A 285 -1.98 4.86 16.60
N ILE A 286 -2.04 3.56 16.33
CA ILE A 286 -3.19 2.89 15.73
C ILE A 286 -3.81 2.00 16.80
N LYS A 287 -5.14 2.00 16.91
CA LYS A 287 -5.87 1.05 17.75
C LYS A 287 -6.81 0.24 16.87
N ILE A 288 -6.78 -1.07 16.98
CA ILE A 288 -7.91 -1.89 16.52
C ILE A 288 -8.91 -1.95 17.66
N GLN A 289 -10.14 -1.51 17.45
CA GLN A 289 -11.25 -1.64 18.40
C GLN A 289 -12.05 -2.90 18.05
N TYR A 290 -11.76 -3.97 18.77
CA TYR A 290 -12.26 -5.31 18.52
C TYR A 290 -13.28 -5.70 19.59
N THR A 291 -14.53 -5.30 19.40
CA THR A 291 -15.70 -5.67 20.21
C THR A 291 -16.79 -6.19 19.28
N GLU A 292 -17.83 -6.86 19.81
CA GLU A 292 -19.00 -7.22 18.97
C GLU A 292 -19.81 -5.97 18.55
N GLU A 293 -19.76 -4.88 19.32
CA GLU A 293 -20.43 -3.61 18.98
C GLU A 293 -19.73 -2.88 17.83
N ALA A 294 -18.40 -2.93 17.77
CA ALA A 294 -17.59 -2.38 16.68
C ALA A 294 -17.40 -3.39 15.53
N VAL A 295 -18.36 -4.29 15.28
CA VAL A 295 -18.35 -5.15 14.09
C VAL A 295 -19.03 -4.43 12.95
N MET A 296 -18.29 -4.22 11.87
CA MET A 296 -18.90 -3.85 10.59
C MET A 296 -19.17 -5.09 9.74
N HIS A 297 -20.24 -5.00 8.96
CA HIS A 297 -20.64 -6.02 8.02
C HIS A 297 -20.39 -5.56 6.59
N THR A 298 -20.10 -6.50 5.69
CA THR A 298 -19.91 -6.21 4.27
C THR A 298 -20.25 -7.42 3.40
N SER A 299 -20.36 -7.23 2.09
CA SER A 299 -20.59 -8.31 1.12
C SER A 299 -19.31 -8.60 0.34
N VAL A 300 -18.86 -9.85 0.34
CA VAL A 300 -17.69 -10.32 -0.43
C VAL A 300 -17.97 -11.70 -0.98
N GLY A 301 -17.51 -11.96 -2.21
CA GLY A 301 -17.66 -13.27 -2.86
C GLY A 301 -19.09 -13.61 -3.26
N VAL A 302 -19.91 -12.60 -3.55
CA VAL A 302 -21.33 -12.74 -3.93
C VAL A 302 -21.68 -12.03 -5.24
N ASP A 303 -20.93 -10.99 -5.60
CA ASP A 303 -21.24 -10.15 -6.76
C ASP A 303 -20.91 -10.84 -8.08
N LYS A 304 -21.86 -10.84 -9.02
CA LYS A 304 -21.69 -11.53 -10.31
C LYS A 304 -20.82 -10.72 -11.30
N PRO A 305 -20.01 -11.38 -12.13
CA PRO A 305 -19.61 -12.79 -12.07
C PRO A 305 -18.66 -13.05 -10.88
N VAL A 306 -19.02 -14.00 -10.00
CA VAL A 306 -18.44 -14.14 -8.65
C VAL A 306 -16.95 -14.46 -8.65
N ALA A 307 -16.53 -15.42 -9.48
CA ALA A 307 -15.13 -15.84 -9.56
C ALA A 307 -14.25 -14.69 -10.08
N THR A 308 -14.63 -14.08 -11.19
CA THR A 308 -13.89 -12.98 -11.81
C THR A 308 -13.75 -11.78 -10.87
N LYS A 309 -14.85 -11.37 -10.22
CA LYS A 309 -14.82 -10.25 -9.27
C LYS A 309 -13.97 -10.58 -8.05
N PHE A 310 -14.18 -11.74 -7.42
CA PHE A 310 -13.44 -12.10 -6.20
C PHE A 310 -11.94 -12.30 -6.46
N LEU A 311 -11.56 -12.96 -7.56
CA LEU A 311 -10.16 -13.11 -7.95
C LEU A 311 -9.52 -11.77 -8.30
N GLY A 312 -10.25 -10.87 -8.97
CA GLY A 312 -9.81 -9.50 -9.21
C GLY A 312 -9.57 -8.73 -7.90
N GLN A 313 -10.47 -8.88 -6.93
CA GLN A 313 -10.29 -8.30 -5.59
C GLN A 313 -9.05 -8.84 -4.88
N CYS A 314 -8.84 -10.17 -4.89
CA CYS A 314 -7.66 -10.80 -4.30
C CYS A 314 -6.37 -10.29 -4.96
N ARG A 315 -6.31 -10.28 -6.30
CA ARG A 315 -5.16 -9.78 -7.04
C ARG A 315 -4.82 -8.34 -6.66
N ARG A 316 -5.83 -7.46 -6.62
CA ARG A 316 -5.64 -6.05 -6.24
C ARG A 316 -5.08 -5.93 -4.82
N TRP A 317 -5.69 -6.58 -3.83
CA TRP A 317 -5.21 -6.54 -2.43
C TRP A 317 -3.77 -7.06 -2.28
N VAL A 318 -3.38 -8.05 -3.09
CA VAL A 318 -2.02 -8.57 -3.04
C VAL A 318 -1.01 -7.65 -3.72
N ARG A 319 -1.35 -6.99 -4.83
CA ARG A 319 -0.51 -5.92 -5.41
C ARG A 319 -0.31 -4.77 -4.43
N THR A 320 -1.38 -4.36 -3.73
CA THR A 320 -1.31 -3.38 -2.64
C THR A 320 -0.30 -3.81 -1.58
N THR A 321 -0.33 -5.09 -1.19
CA THR A 321 0.61 -5.64 -0.20
C THR A 321 2.05 -5.49 -0.69
N TRP A 322 2.36 -5.86 -1.95
CA TRP A 322 3.70 -5.69 -2.51
C TRP A 322 4.15 -4.22 -2.53
N ARG A 323 3.29 -3.30 -2.95
CA ARG A 323 3.62 -1.87 -3.01
C ARG A 323 3.77 -1.24 -1.63
N SER A 324 2.68 -1.23 -0.86
CA SER A 324 2.57 -0.49 0.39
C SER A 324 3.51 -1.03 1.48
N ASN A 325 3.66 -2.35 1.58
CA ASN A 325 4.57 -2.93 2.58
C ASN A 325 6.02 -2.58 2.26
N LEU A 326 6.43 -2.61 0.99
CA LEU A 326 7.77 -2.20 0.59
C LEU A 326 8.00 -0.70 0.82
N CYS A 327 7.01 0.16 0.53
CA CYS A 327 7.09 1.58 0.88
C CYS A 327 7.27 1.78 2.40
N SER A 328 6.53 1.03 3.22
CA SER A 328 6.66 1.09 4.68
C SER A 328 8.07 0.68 5.15
N LEU A 329 8.62 -0.39 4.58
CA LEU A 329 9.93 -0.93 4.95
C LEU A 329 11.10 -0.07 4.46
N LEU A 330 11.05 0.42 3.21
CA LEU A 330 12.19 0.99 2.50
C LEU A 330 12.14 2.51 2.41
N THR A 331 10.97 3.08 2.08
CA THR A 331 10.83 4.52 1.88
C THR A 331 10.53 5.23 3.19
N ASP A 332 9.45 4.83 3.88
CA ASP A 332 8.98 5.50 5.10
C ASP A 332 9.82 5.14 6.32
N ARG A 333 10.25 3.86 6.41
CA ARG A 333 11.12 3.27 7.45
C ARG A 333 10.65 3.40 8.90
N SER A 334 9.56 4.13 9.15
CA SER A 334 9.05 4.45 10.49
C SER A 334 8.61 3.20 11.25
N VAL A 335 8.17 2.16 10.53
CA VAL A 335 7.80 0.86 11.10
C VAL A 335 8.97 0.16 11.82
N TRP A 336 10.21 0.38 11.42
CA TRP A 336 11.38 -0.20 12.11
C TRP A 336 11.56 0.36 13.51
N ALA A 337 11.21 1.64 13.72
CA ALA A 337 11.25 2.26 15.04
C ALA A 337 10.00 1.93 15.88
N LEU A 338 8.83 1.92 15.26
CA LEU A 338 7.55 1.93 15.96
C LEU A 338 6.89 0.55 16.07
N GLN A 339 7.17 -0.37 15.15
CA GLN A 339 6.43 -1.63 15.00
C GLN A 339 7.35 -2.82 14.63
N PRO A 340 8.43 -3.09 15.39
CA PRO A 340 9.44 -4.08 15.02
C PRO A 340 8.92 -5.52 14.96
N TYR A 341 7.95 -5.89 15.80
CA TYR A 341 7.33 -7.20 15.72
C TYR A 341 6.45 -7.30 14.48
N CYS A 342 5.66 -6.27 14.16
CA CYS A 342 4.87 -6.22 12.93
C CYS A 342 5.76 -6.32 11.67
N VAL A 343 6.96 -5.71 11.68
CA VAL A 343 7.97 -5.85 10.61
C VAL A 343 8.28 -7.32 10.33
N TYR A 344 8.65 -8.09 11.34
CA TYR A 344 8.84 -9.54 11.21
C TYR A 344 7.53 -10.24 10.81
N ALA A 345 6.51 -10.09 11.66
CA ALA A 345 5.32 -10.92 11.65
C ALA A 345 4.40 -10.65 10.47
N VAL A 346 4.52 -9.51 9.76
CA VAL A 346 3.65 -9.19 8.62
C VAL A 346 4.46 -8.70 7.42
N TYR A 347 5.27 -7.65 7.57
CA TYR A 347 5.91 -7.03 6.42
C TYR A 347 6.88 -7.98 5.72
N LEU A 348 7.86 -8.54 6.43
CA LEU A 348 8.83 -9.46 5.84
C LEU A 348 8.19 -10.81 5.46
N THR A 349 7.36 -11.37 6.34
CA THR A 349 6.69 -12.64 6.06
C THR A 349 5.69 -12.56 4.91
N SER A 350 5.13 -11.38 4.60
CA SER A 350 4.28 -11.21 3.41
C SER A 350 5.01 -11.52 2.11
N LEU A 351 6.32 -11.21 2.05
CA LEU A 351 7.21 -11.43 0.90
C LEU A 351 7.53 -12.93 0.71
N THR A 352 7.59 -13.71 1.80
CA THR A 352 8.00 -15.12 1.75
C THR A 352 6.85 -16.12 1.87
N ASN A 353 5.65 -15.68 2.27
CA ASN A 353 4.52 -16.56 2.58
C ASN A 353 3.79 -17.05 1.32
N PHE A 354 4.45 -17.95 0.58
CA PHE A 354 3.90 -18.74 -0.51
C PHE A 354 3.55 -20.13 0.00
N ALA A 355 2.28 -20.36 0.36
CA ALA A 355 1.87 -21.55 1.12
C ALA A 355 2.35 -22.88 0.51
N ALA A 356 2.19 -23.07 -0.80
CA ALA A 356 2.61 -24.30 -1.48
C ALA A 356 4.13 -24.50 -1.43
N LEU A 357 4.90 -23.44 -1.74
CA LEU A 357 6.35 -23.49 -1.70
C LEU A 357 6.88 -23.74 -0.29
N THR A 358 6.39 -22.99 0.69
CA THR A 358 6.86 -23.10 2.08
C THR A 358 6.47 -24.43 2.71
N ASP A 359 5.23 -24.89 2.52
CA ASP A 359 4.78 -26.18 3.08
C ASP A 359 5.49 -27.35 2.41
N GLY A 360 5.63 -27.31 1.08
CA GLY A 360 6.37 -28.31 0.32
C GLY A 360 7.85 -28.36 0.72
N LEU A 361 8.49 -27.20 0.92
CA LEU A 361 9.88 -27.13 1.36
C LEU A 361 10.07 -27.65 2.78
N LEU A 362 9.14 -27.38 3.71
CA LEU A 362 9.18 -27.98 5.05
C LEU A 362 9.10 -29.51 5.00
N VAL A 363 8.19 -30.06 4.19
CA VAL A 363 8.06 -31.52 4.00
C VAL A 363 9.33 -32.10 3.38
N TYR A 364 9.86 -31.46 2.33
CA TYR A 364 11.09 -31.87 1.67
C TYR A 364 12.28 -31.89 2.63
N LEU A 365 12.52 -30.79 3.37
CA LEU A 365 13.63 -30.67 4.30
C LEU A 365 13.53 -31.70 5.43
N LEU A 366 12.33 -31.92 5.97
CA LEU A 366 12.12 -32.98 6.98
C LEU A 366 12.42 -34.36 6.40
N ALA A 367 11.91 -34.68 5.20
CA ALA A 367 12.10 -35.98 4.55
C ALA A 367 13.56 -36.29 4.18
N ARG A 368 14.40 -35.26 4.04
CA ARG A 368 15.83 -35.39 3.75
C ARG A 368 16.71 -35.34 5.01
N SER A 369 16.13 -35.04 6.16
CA SER A 369 16.85 -34.95 7.44
C SER A 369 16.91 -36.29 8.16
N SER A 370 17.86 -36.38 9.10
CA SER A 370 18.01 -37.43 10.10
C SER A 370 16.79 -37.61 11.01
N ALA A 371 15.93 -36.59 11.13
CA ALA A 371 14.70 -36.63 11.94
C ALA A 371 13.49 -37.24 11.20
N TYR A 372 13.67 -37.72 9.97
CA TYR A 372 12.59 -38.31 9.19
C TYR A 372 12.07 -39.61 9.79
N SER A 373 10.77 -39.67 9.97
CA SER A 373 10.00 -40.89 10.19
C SER A 373 8.57 -40.66 9.69
N VAL A 374 7.81 -41.73 9.49
CA VAL A 374 6.37 -41.61 9.15
C VAL A 374 5.63 -40.79 10.23
N GLY A 375 6.00 -40.97 11.51
CA GLY A 375 5.42 -40.24 12.63
C GLY A 375 5.73 -38.73 12.61
N THR A 376 6.99 -38.35 12.36
CA THR A 376 7.37 -36.93 12.29
C THR A 376 6.77 -36.23 11.07
N LEU A 377 6.67 -36.93 9.93
CA LEU A 377 5.97 -36.41 8.75
C LEU A 377 4.47 -36.21 9.02
N ALA A 378 3.80 -37.21 9.61
CA ALA A 378 2.39 -37.11 9.98
C ALA A 378 2.15 -35.97 10.99
N GLY A 379 3.05 -35.79 11.95
CA GLY A 379 3.05 -34.68 12.89
C GLY A 379 3.17 -33.32 12.20
N LEU A 380 4.10 -33.18 11.25
CA LEU A 380 4.27 -31.94 10.46
C LEU A 380 3.03 -31.63 9.61
N VAL A 381 2.47 -32.62 8.92
CA VAL A 381 1.25 -32.44 8.12
C VAL A 381 0.07 -32.03 9.00
N SER A 382 -0.09 -32.70 10.15
CA SER A 382 -1.12 -32.37 11.14
C SER A 382 -0.95 -30.94 11.67
N TRP A 383 0.29 -30.53 11.94
CA TRP A 383 0.62 -29.16 12.36
C TRP A 383 0.28 -28.12 11.27
N ILE A 384 0.66 -28.37 10.02
CA ILE A 384 0.32 -27.50 8.88
C ILE A 384 -1.20 -27.33 8.77
N LEU A 385 -1.95 -28.43 8.86
CA LEU A 385 -3.41 -28.40 8.80
C LEU A 385 -4.02 -27.64 9.99
N LEU A 386 -3.55 -27.91 11.21
CA LEU A 386 -4.00 -27.24 12.43
C LEU A 386 -3.85 -25.72 12.31
N THR A 387 -2.66 -25.24 11.93
CA THR A 387 -2.38 -23.79 11.85
C THR A 387 -3.23 -23.08 10.79
N LYS A 388 -3.61 -23.76 9.70
CA LYS A 388 -4.53 -23.22 8.68
C LYS A 388 -5.98 -23.14 9.17
N THR A 389 -6.36 -23.95 10.14
CA THR A 389 -7.70 -23.97 10.75
C THR A 389 -7.87 -22.90 11.81
N VAL A 390 -6.87 -22.70 12.69
CA VAL A 390 -6.97 -21.77 13.83
C VAL A 390 -7.40 -20.36 13.42
N LYS A 391 -6.80 -19.80 12.35
CA LYS A 391 -7.10 -18.41 11.91
C LYS A 391 -8.49 -18.22 11.33
N VAL A 392 -9.16 -19.30 10.94
CA VAL A 392 -10.52 -19.28 10.36
C VAL A 392 -11.54 -19.94 11.29
N PHE A 393 -11.11 -20.37 12.48
CA PHE A 393 -11.95 -21.09 13.43
C PHE A 393 -13.22 -20.30 13.77
N ASP A 394 -13.13 -18.99 14.01
CA ASP A 394 -14.30 -18.17 14.34
C ASP A 394 -15.39 -18.22 13.26
N TYR A 395 -15.02 -18.36 11.98
CA TYR A 395 -15.99 -18.53 10.90
C TYR A 395 -16.74 -19.86 11.03
N PHE A 396 -16.02 -20.97 11.13
CA PHE A 396 -16.62 -22.31 11.21
C PHE A 396 -17.36 -22.53 12.53
N ARG A 397 -16.95 -21.89 13.63
CA ARG A 397 -17.69 -21.85 14.89
C ARG A 397 -19.07 -21.22 14.73
N ARG A 398 -19.17 -20.11 14.00
CA ARG A 398 -20.46 -19.44 13.70
C ARG A 398 -21.27 -20.18 12.64
N HIS A 399 -20.61 -21.00 11.82
CA HIS A 399 -21.19 -21.67 10.66
C HIS A 399 -20.74 -23.13 10.53
N PRO A 400 -21.09 -24.01 11.49
CA PRO A 400 -20.55 -25.36 11.55
C PRO A 400 -20.88 -26.20 10.32
N ARG A 401 -22.03 -25.96 9.68
CA ARG A 401 -22.45 -26.65 8.45
C ARG A 401 -21.51 -26.42 7.27
N ASP A 402 -20.71 -25.36 7.28
CA ASP A 402 -19.77 -25.06 6.20
C ASP A 402 -18.47 -25.85 6.29
N VAL A 403 -18.29 -26.71 7.30
CA VAL A 403 -17.13 -27.61 7.37
C VAL A 403 -16.97 -28.43 6.08
N VAL A 404 -18.07 -28.75 5.38
CA VAL A 404 -18.06 -29.41 4.06
C VAL A 404 -17.36 -28.60 2.97
N LEU A 405 -17.22 -27.29 3.13
CA LEU A 405 -16.54 -26.36 2.22
C LEU A 405 -15.04 -26.21 2.56
N PHE A 406 -14.58 -26.76 3.69
CA PHE A 406 -13.20 -26.66 4.15
C PHE A 406 -12.17 -27.17 3.12
N PRO A 407 -12.40 -28.25 2.37
CA PRO A 407 -11.48 -28.66 1.29
C PRO A 407 -11.27 -27.57 0.23
N ALA A 408 -12.32 -26.83 -0.13
CA ALA A 408 -12.23 -25.72 -1.09
C ALA A 408 -11.43 -24.54 -0.49
N TYR A 409 -11.58 -24.25 0.80
CA TYR A 409 -10.74 -23.27 1.50
C TYR A 409 -9.26 -23.68 1.45
N LEU A 410 -8.94 -24.94 1.76
CA LEU A 410 -7.57 -25.44 1.77
C LEU A 410 -6.95 -25.37 0.37
N ALA A 411 -7.66 -25.84 -0.66
CA ALA A 411 -7.22 -25.74 -2.04
C ALA A 411 -6.98 -24.28 -2.45
N PHE A 412 -7.89 -23.38 -2.10
CA PHE A 412 -7.73 -21.96 -2.39
C PHE A 412 -6.54 -21.33 -1.65
N ALA A 413 -6.25 -21.75 -0.42
CA ALA A 413 -5.10 -21.24 0.34
C ALA A 413 -3.77 -21.53 -0.37
N TYR A 414 -3.66 -22.68 -1.04
CA TYR A 414 -2.50 -23.01 -1.89
C TYR A 414 -2.53 -22.27 -3.22
N PHE A 415 -3.68 -22.24 -3.91
CA PHE A 415 -3.89 -21.49 -5.16
C PHE A 415 -3.56 -19.99 -5.01
N HIS A 416 -3.84 -19.41 -3.84
CA HIS A 416 -3.54 -18.01 -3.55
C HIS A 416 -2.03 -17.69 -3.63
N GLY A 417 -1.14 -18.69 -3.54
CA GLY A 417 0.29 -18.53 -3.83
C GLY A 417 0.56 -18.13 -5.28
N LEU A 418 -0.22 -18.66 -6.23
CA LEU A 418 -0.13 -18.29 -7.65
C LEU A 418 -0.63 -16.86 -7.87
N ILE A 419 -1.72 -16.47 -7.21
CA ILE A 419 -2.21 -15.08 -7.21
C ILE A 419 -1.13 -14.14 -6.70
N LYS A 420 -0.41 -14.52 -5.63
CA LYS A 420 0.69 -13.73 -5.08
C LYS A 420 1.84 -13.55 -6.06
N PHE A 421 2.23 -14.63 -6.73
CA PHE A 421 3.31 -14.59 -7.71
C PHE A 421 2.94 -13.71 -8.90
N TRP A 422 1.73 -13.89 -9.45
CA TRP A 422 1.24 -13.04 -10.53
C TRP A 422 1.10 -11.56 -10.13
N ALA A 423 0.66 -11.29 -8.90
CA ALA A 423 0.58 -9.94 -8.37
C ALA A 423 1.96 -9.30 -8.17
N LEU A 424 2.99 -10.07 -7.82
CA LEU A 424 4.39 -9.61 -7.78
C LEU A 424 4.85 -9.18 -9.17
N LEU A 425 4.54 -9.97 -10.20
CA LEU A 425 4.88 -9.64 -11.60
C LEU A 425 4.00 -8.56 -12.21
N THR A 426 3.00 -8.03 -11.50
CA THR A 426 2.09 -6.99 -12.03
C THR A 426 1.82 -5.88 -11.02
N PHE A 427 2.72 -5.72 -10.03
CA PHE A 427 2.52 -4.82 -8.90
C PHE A 427 2.42 -3.35 -9.31
N TRP A 428 2.97 -2.98 -10.48
CA TRP A 428 2.94 -1.62 -11.00
C TRP A 428 1.57 -1.16 -11.52
N ASP A 429 0.62 -2.07 -11.72
CA ASP A 429 -0.72 -1.74 -12.20
C ASP A 429 -1.51 -0.95 -11.13
N CYS A 430 -1.70 0.34 -11.41
CA CYS A 430 -2.31 1.33 -10.52
C CYS A 430 -3.82 1.51 -10.70
N THR A 431 -4.46 0.70 -11.56
CA THR A 431 -5.88 0.86 -11.91
C THR A 431 -6.81 0.57 -10.72
N TRP A 432 -7.90 1.34 -10.62
CA TRP A 432 -8.99 1.08 -9.69
C TRP A 432 -9.87 -0.09 -10.19
N SER A 433 -9.29 -1.29 -10.16
CA SER A 433 -9.87 -2.50 -10.75
C SER A 433 -11.00 -3.12 -9.92
N GLY A 434 -12.01 -3.64 -10.62
CA GLY A 434 -13.19 -4.29 -10.03
C GLY A 434 -14.50 -3.49 -10.12
N ARG A 435 -14.45 -2.27 -10.68
CA ARG A 435 -15.61 -1.43 -10.99
C ARG A 435 -15.65 -1.18 -12.52
N ARG A 436 -16.85 -0.97 -13.10
CA ARG A 436 -17.04 -0.66 -14.53
C ARG A 436 -16.94 0.86 -14.74
N LEU A 437 -15.71 1.38 -14.70
CA LEU A 437 -15.44 2.82 -14.78
C LEU A 437 -15.69 3.38 -16.19
N ASP A 438 -15.63 2.52 -17.20
CA ASP A 438 -15.92 2.79 -18.62
C ASP A 438 -17.34 3.30 -18.89
N ARG A 439 -18.26 3.13 -17.94
CA ARG A 439 -19.66 3.51 -18.07
C ARG A 439 -20.02 4.81 -17.37
N ILE A 440 -19.08 5.42 -16.66
CA ILE A 440 -19.31 6.68 -15.97
C ILE A 440 -19.03 7.79 -16.97
N GLY A 441 -20.07 8.49 -17.41
CA GLY A 441 -19.98 9.62 -18.33
C GLY A 441 -19.33 10.83 -17.66
N VAL A 442 -18.00 10.81 -17.55
CA VAL A 442 -17.20 11.96 -17.14
C VAL A 442 -16.42 12.44 -18.35
N ASP A 443 -16.72 13.66 -18.80
CA ASP A 443 -16.02 14.27 -19.93
C ASP A 443 -14.58 14.64 -19.53
N GLY A 444 -13.60 13.85 -19.99
CA GLY A 444 -12.20 14.29 -20.11
C GLY A 444 -11.12 13.41 -19.47
N HIS A 445 -10.17 12.99 -20.31
CA HIS A 445 -8.79 12.56 -19.98
C HIS A 445 -8.57 11.20 -19.31
N ASN A 446 -9.12 10.12 -19.89
CA ASN A 446 -8.51 8.80 -19.70
C ASN A 446 -8.56 7.90 -20.95
N LYS A 447 -8.38 8.50 -22.14
CA LYS A 447 -8.08 7.75 -23.37
C LYS A 447 -6.56 7.68 -23.57
N THR A 448 -5.92 6.75 -22.86
CA THR A 448 -4.68 6.15 -23.35
C THR A 448 -4.88 4.65 -23.50
N ALA A 449 -4.70 4.20 -24.74
CA ALA A 449 -4.53 2.84 -25.21
C ALA A 449 -5.75 1.90 -25.13
N ARG A 450 -6.51 1.84 -26.25
CA ARG A 450 -6.64 0.61 -27.04
C ARG A 450 -7.37 0.85 -28.37
N GLY A 451 -6.65 0.51 -29.45
CA GLY A 451 -7.09 -0.19 -30.67
C GLY A 451 -8.41 0.22 -31.32
N GLY A 452 -8.29 0.73 -32.55
CA GLY A 452 -9.43 1.08 -33.39
C GLY A 452 -10.30 -0.11 -33.80
N GLY A 453 -11.59 0.18 -33.89
CA GLY A 453 -12.57 -0.54 -34.66
C GLY A 453 -13.42 0.52 -35.35
N ARG A 454 -13.40 0.51 -36.68
CA ARG A 454 -14.38 1.18 -37.53
C ARG A 454 -15.71 0.47 -37.31
N ASP A 455 -16.77 1.22 -37.10
CA ASP A 455 -18.11 0.82 -37.52
C ASP A 455 -18.74 2.07 -38.13
N ASP A 456 -19.03 1.94 -39.42
CA ASP A 456 -19.85 2.84 -40.23
C ASP A 456 -21.30 2.66 -39.78
N ASP A 457 -22.04 3.76 -39.61
CA ASP A 457 -23.50 3.73 -39.71
C ASP A 457 -23.97 5.09 -40.25
N ASP A 458 -24.51 5.03 -41.46
CA ASP A 458 -25.29 6.06 -42.13
C ASP A 458 -26.58 6.31 -41.32
N ASP A 459 -26.92 7.59 -41.07
CA ASP A 459 -28.32 7.96 -40.82
C ASP A 459 -28.66 9.33 -41.43
N ASP A 460 -29.87 9.35 -41.96
CA ASP A 460 -30.43 10.19 -42.99
C ASP A 460 -30.94 11.52 -42.40
N THR A 461 -30.21 12.62 -42.59
CA THR A 461 -30.62 13.95 -42.07
C THR A 461 -31.57 14.67 -43.04
N ARG A 462 -32.86 14.66 -42.70
CA ARG A 462 -33.83 15.67 -43.18
C ARG A 462 -33.42 17.06 -42.69
N GLN A 463 -33.13 17.96 -43.63
CA GLN A 463 -32.85 19.37 -43.37
C GLN A 463 -34.09 20.09 -42.82
N THR A 464 -33.99 20.59 -41.58
CA THR A 464 -34.82 21.68 -41.07
C THR A 464 -33.93 22.90 -40.86
N PRO A 465 -34.41 24.14 -41.04
CA PRO A 465 -33.54 25.31 -40.98
C PRO A 465 -33.08 25.58 -39.53
N ASP A 466 -31.77 25.79 -39.37
CA ASP A 466 -31.11 26.08 -38.10
C ASP A 466 -31.72 27.32 -37.42
N PRO A 467 -32.06 27.26 -36.11
CA PRO A 467 -32.60 28.41 -35.39
C PRO A 467 -31.52 29.49 -35.10
N PRO A 468 -31.93 30.76 -34.92
CA PRO A 468 -31.07 31.96 -35.02
C PRO A 468 -29.97 32.13 -33.93
N HIS A 469 -29.81 31.17 -33.02
CA HIS A 469 -28.82 31.21 -31.93
C HIS A 469 -27.57 30.35 -32.21
N LEU A 470 -27.55 29.59 -33.31
CA LEU A 470 -26.41 28.74 -33.69
C LEU A 470 -25.19 29.54 -34.15
N ASP A 471 -25.38 30.69 -34.79
CA ASP A 471 -24.25 31.54 -35.23
C ASP A 471 -23.52 32.17 -34.04
N THR A 472 -24.24 32.53 -32.98
CA THR A 472 -23.65 33.02 -31.73
C THR A 472 -22.86 31.92 -31.02
N LEU A 473 -23.38 30.69 -31.00
CA LEU A 473 -22.68 29.55 -30.41
C LEU A 473 -21.45 29.12 -31.23
N ARG A 474 -21.52 29.16 -32.56
CA ARG A 474 -20.37 28.95 -33.45
C ARG A 474 -19.29 30.01 -33.21
N SER A 475 -19.69 31.28 -33.10
CA SER A 475 -18.78 32.39 -32.79
C SER A 475 -18.08 32.23 -31.43
N ILE A 476 -18.81 31.82 -30.38
CA ILE A 476 -18.22 31.56 -29.04
C ILE A 476 -17.25 30.37 -29.09
N ARG A 477 -17.65 29.28 -29.76
CA ARG A 477 -16.82 28.08 -29.92
C ARG A 477 -15.51 28.41 -30.63
N ASP A 478 -15.57 29.15 -31.72
CA ASP A 478 -14.39 29.50 -32.52
C ASP A 478 -13.46 30.45 -31.73
N ARG A 479 -14.03 31.31 -30.87
CA ARG A 479 -13.25 32.19 -29.96
C ARG A 479 -12.57 31.42 -28.83
N ILE A 480 -13.23 30.39 -28.28
CA ILE A 480 -12.63 29.47 -27.29
C ILE A 480 -11.52 28.63 -27.94
N ALA A 481 -11.73 28.15 -29.17
CA ALA A 481 -10.70 27.42 -29.92
C ALA A 481 -9.46 28.29 -30.18
N GLY A 482 -9.64 29.56 -30.55
CA GLY A 482 -8.55 30.52 -30.71
C GLY A 482 -7.78 30.79 -29.41
N LEU A 483 -8.48 30.95 -28.27
CA LEU A 483 -7.86 31.12 -26.94
C LEU A 483 -7.10 29.87 -26.50
N HIS A 484 -7.64 28.68 -26.79
CA HIS A 484 -6.98 27.41 -26.51
C HIS A 484 -5.70 27.26 -27.33
N GLU A 485 -5.72 27.58 -28.63
CA GLU A 485 -4.52 27.57 -29.46
C GLU A 485 -3.47 28.58 -28.98
N GLN A 486 -3.87 29.79 -28.58
CA GLN A 486 -2.95 30.76 -27.99
C GLN A 486 -2.31 30.23 -26.70
N HIS A 487 -3.09 29.61 -25.82
CA HIS A 487 -2.59 29.06 -24.57
C HIS A 487 -1.63 27.88 -24.81
N VAL A 488 -1.96 26.99 -25.76
CA VAL A 488 -1.08 25.88 -26.14
C VAL A 488 0.23 26.37 -26.75
N ARG A 489 0.20 27.41 -27.60
CA ARG A 489 1.43 28.05 -28.13
C ARG A 489 2.26 28.66 -27.01
N HIS A 490 1.63 29.36 -26.07
CA HIS A 490 2.32 30.00 -24.94
C HIS A 490 2.98 28.96 -24.01
N ILE A 491 2.29 27.84 -23.72
CA ILE A 491 2.88 26.72 -22.97
C ILE A 491 4.02 26.08 -23.75
N ALA A 492 3.88 25.88 -25.07
CA ALA A 492 4.92 25.29 -25.89
C ALA A 492 6.17 26.19 -26.05
N GLU A 493 6.00 27.51 -26.01
CA GLU A 493 7.10 28.48 -25.94
C GLU A 493 7.80 28.45 -24.58
N TYR A 494 7.06 28.24 -23.49
CA TYR A 494 7.63 28.15 -22.13
C TYR A 494 8.32 26.80 -21.86
N GLN A 495 7.82 25.71 -22.46
CA GLN A 495 8.35 24.35 -22.26
C GLN A 495 9.55 24.04 -23.14
N ARG A 496 9.69 24.67 -24.31
CA ARG A 496 10.79 24.41 -25.24
C ARG A 496 12.19 24.67 -24.64
N PRO A 497 12.45 25.79 -23.94
CA PRO A 497 13.73 26.02 -23.27
C PRO A 497 14.01 24.97 -22.20
N LEU A 498 12.99 24.61 -21.42
CA LEU A 498 13.08 23.64 -20.33
C LEU A 498 13.36 22.22 -20.83
N LEU A 499 12.76 21.83 -21.96
CA LEU A 499 13.01 20.56 -22.62
C LEU A 499 14.42 20.49 -23.23
N ALA A 500 14.93 21.59 -23.78
CA ALA A 500 16.30 21.66 -24.27
C ALA A 500 17.31 21.56 -23.12
N GLU A 501 17.04 22.21 -21.99
CA GLU A 501 17.87 22.14 -20.78
C GLU A 501 17.86 20.73 -20.16
N LEU A 502 16.71 20.07 -20.13
CA LEU A 502 16.59 18.67 -19.69
C LEU A 502 17.30 17.69 -20.63
N GLN A 503 17.32 17.95 -21.94
CA GLN A 503 18.08 17.15 -22.90
C GLN A 503 19.59 17.33 -22.70
N HIS A 504 20.06 18.57 -22.50
CA HIS A 504 21.46 18.86 -22.20
C HIS A 504 21.93 18.20 -20.88
N LEU A 505 21.10 18.27 -19.83
CA LEU A 505 21.37 17.57 -18.56
C LEU A 505 21.44 16.05 -18.75
N ARG A 506 20.56 15.48 -19.57
CA ARG A 506 20.55 14.03 -19.85
C ARG A 506 21.80 13.57 -20.60
N GLU A 507 22.32 14.39 -21.51
CA GLU A 507 23.57 14.12 -22.21
C GLU A 507 24.77 14.25 -21.26
N SER A 508 24.80 15.29 -20.42
CA SER A 508 25.81 15.44 -19.37
C SER A 508 25.85 14.26 -18.38
N PHE A 509 24.68 13.72 -18.00
CA PHE A 509 24.59 12.53 -17.15
C PHE A 509 25.10 11.27 -17.86
N ARG A 510 24.92 11.17 -19.18
CA ARG A 510 25.43 10.04 -19.96
C ARG A 510 26.96 10.08 -20.03
N ASP A 511 27.55 11.26 -20.16
CA ASP A 511 29.01 11.43 -20.17
C ASP A 511 29.62 11.10 -18.80
N LEU A 512 28.99 11.55 -17.71
CA LEU A 512 29.35 11.16 -16.33
C LEU A 512 29.26 9.65 -16.09
N GLN A 513 28.27 9.00 -16.72
CA GLN A 513 28.11 7.56 -16.62
C GLN A 513 29.19 6.82 -17.42
N GLY A 514 29.62 7.35 -18.57
CA GLY A 514 30.79 6.86 -19.30
C GLY A 514 32.10 6.99 -18.53
N ASP A 515 32.29 8.12 -17.82
CA ASP A 515 33.44 8.31 -16.92
C ASP A 515 33.42 7.32 -15.75
N HIS A 516 32.23 7.04 -15.18
CA HIS A 516 32.07 6.02 -14.14
C HIS A 516 32.40 4.61 -14.65
N ASP A 517 31.89 4.25 -15.82
CA ASP A 517 32.13 2.93 -16.42
C ASP A 517 33.62 2.74 -16.76
N ALA A 518 34.31 3.79 -17.22
CA ALA A 518 35.76 3.75 -17.45
C ALA A 518 36.58 3.57 -16.16
N ILE A 519 36.12 4.13 -15.03
CA ILE A 519 36.73 3.93 -13.71
C ILE A 519 36.51 2.49 -13.22
N VAL A 520 35.32 1.94 -13.45
CA VAL A 520 34.97 0.56 -13.10
C VAL A 520 35.74 -0.45 -13.98
N GLU A 521 35.95 -0.15 -15.25
CA GLU A 521 36.67 -1.05 -16.17
C GLU A 521 38.18 -1.10 -15.89
N ASN A 522 38.76 0.01 -15.41
CA ASN A 522 40.17 0.07 -14.98
C ASN A 522 40.37 -0.27 -13.49
N GLN A 523 39.31 -0.66 -12.79
CA GLN A 523 39.28 -0.90 -11.36
C GLN A 523 40.29 -1.98 -10.93
N ASP A 524 40.44 -3.05 -11.73
CA ASP A 524 41.37 -4.15 -11.47
C ASP A 524 42.86 -3.78 -11.66
N ALA A 525 43.15 -2.69 -12.37
CA ALA A 525 44.50 -2.13 -12.50
C ALA A 525 44.80 -1.08 -11.41
N ILE A 526 43.78 -0.32 -10.99
CA ILE A 526 43.91 0.80 -10.05
C ILE A 526 44.01 0.32 -8.59
N TRP A 527 43.21 -0.66 -8.19
CA TRP A 527 43.18 -1.12 -6.79
C TRP A 527 44.46 -1.83 -6.31
N PRO A 528 45.13 -2.68 -7.09
CA PRO A 528 46.39 -3.29 -6.66
C PRO A 528 47.49 -2.27 -6.39
N GLU A 529 47.61 -1.24 -7.24
CA GLU A 529 48.61 -0.17 -7.07
C GLU A 529 48.28 0.73 -5.86
N LEU A 530 47.01 1.07 -5.64
CA LEU A 530 46.57 1.77 -4.43
C LEU A 530 46.88 0.97 -3.16
N HIS A 531 46.64 -0.35 -3.19
CA HIS A 531 46.91 -1.20 -2.04
C HIS A 531 48.41 -1.39 -1.78
N LYS A 532 49.22 -1.40 -2.84
CA LYS A 532 50.68 -1.39 -2.75
C LYS A 532 51.21 -0.10 -2.13
N ILE A 533 50.68 1.06 -2.53
CA ILE A 533 50.98 2.36 -1.91
C ILE A 533 50.57 2.37 -0.44
N GLU A 534 49.38 1.88 -0.11
CA GLU A 534 48.87 1.82 1.26
C GLU A 534 49.75 0.93 2.16
N THR A 535 50.18 -0.22 1.64
CA THR A 535 51.04 -1.17 2.37
C THR A 535 52.44 -0.59 2.59
N GLN A 536 53.04 -0.01 1.54
CA GLN A 536 54.36 0.64 1.63
C GLN A 536 54.35 1.83 2.59
N THR A 537 53.25 2.58 2.65
CA THR A 537 53.08 3.71 3.58
C THR A 537 52.94 3.22 5.03
N LYS A 538 52.26 2.10 5.26
CA LYS A 538 52.14 1.46 6.58
C LYS A 538 53.47 0.87 7.07
N ASP A 539 54.26 0.25 6.19
CA ASP A 539 55.56 -0.31 6.53
C ASP A 539 56.62 0.78 6.83
N LEU A 540 56.54 1.92 6.14
CA LEU A 540 57.31 3.13 6.44
C LEU A 540 56.92 3.73 7.80
N ALA A 541 55.64 3.77 8.13
CA ALA A 541 55.15 4.27 9.42
C ALA A 541 55.49 3.34 10.61
N ALA A 542 55.65 2.04 10.36
CA ALA A 542 56.00 1.03 11.37
C ALA A 542 57.52 0.90 11.63
N GLY A 543 58.37 1.63 10.87
CA GLY A 543 59.83 1.63 11.06
C GLY A 543 60.53 0.34 10.60
N HIS A 544 59.90 -0.47 9.75
CA HIS A 544 60.42 -1.77 9.30
C HIS A 544 61.31 -1.70 8.04
N ILE A 545 61.54 -0.52 7.47
CA ILE A 545 62.36 -0.33 6.26
C ILE A 545 63.36 0.82 6.47
N SER A 546 64.66 0.51 6.39
CA SER A 546 65.77 1.46 6.23
C SER A 546 66.01 1.68 4.74
N ILE A 547 65.77 2.89 4.23
CA ILE A 547 65.78 3.22 2.80
C ILE A 547 67.23 3.29 2.25
N SER A 548 67.54 2.42 1.28
CA SER A 548 68.53 2.70 0.23
C SER A 548 67.78 3.34 -0.94
N THR A 549 67.88 4.65 -1.05
CA THR A 549 67.22 5.49 -2.06
C THR A 549 67.86 5.24 -3.42
N THR A 550 67.10 4.71 -4.38
CA THR A 550 67.21 5.06 -5.82
C THR A 550 66.22 4.31 -6.71
N VAL A 551 65.74 3.11 -6.33
CA VAL A 551 64.81 2.33 -7.21
C VAL A 551 63.35 2.39 -6.74
N ALA A 552 63.06 2.31 -5.44
CA ALA A 552 61.69 2.30 -4.93
C ALA A 552 60.96 3.65 -5.06
N GLU A 553 61.67 4.78 -4.98
CA GLU A 553 61.07 6.11 -5.16
C GLU A 553 60.64 6.36 -6.60
N SER A 554 61.36 5.83 -7.60
CA SER A 554 61.06 5.98 -9.03
C SER A 554 59.70 5.38 -9.39
N ASP A 555 59.42 4.18 -8.89
CA ASP A 555 58.21 3.43 -9.23
C ASP A 555 56.99 4.01 -8.52
N ILE A 556 57.16 4.46 -7.27
CA ILE A 556 56.12 5.18 -6.53
C ILE A 556 55.85 6.54 -7.17
N LEU A 557 56.88 7.29 -7.60
CA LEU A 557 56.68 8.56 -8.31
C LEU A 557 55.94 8.35 -9.64
N LYS A 558 56.28 7.30 -10.40
CA LYS A 558 55.57 6.97 -11.65
C LYS A 558 54.10 6.61 -11.39
N ALA A 559 53.82 5.80 -10.38
CA ALA A 559 52.44 5.44 -10.01
C ALA A 559 51.63 6.66 -9.55
N ILE A 560 52.22 7.51 -8.70
CA ILE A 560 51.61 8.76 -8.24
C ILE A 560 51.38 9.71 -9.42
N THR A 561 52.33 9.81 -10.36
CA THR A 561 52.19 10.66 -11.55
C THR A 561 51.07 10.14 -12.46
N GLY A 562 50.97 8.82 -12.69
CA GLY A 562 49.88 8.23 -13.47
C GLY A 562 48.49 8.44 -12.85
N VAL A 563 48.37 8.30 -11.53
CA VAL A 563 47.11 8.59 -10.81
C VAL A 563 46.81 10.09 -10.84
N LYS A 564 47.82 10.95 -10.67
CA LYS A 564 47.68 12.41 -10.71
C LYS A 564 47.25 12.90 -12.09
N ASP A 565 47.79 12.34 -13.18
CA ASP A 565 47.42 12.69 -14.55
C ASP A 565 46.00 12.24 -14.87
N ALA A 566 45.59 11.05 -14.41
CA ALA A 566 44.22 10.56 -14.55
C ALA A 566 43.22 11.42 -13.76
N VAL A 567 43.54 11.78 -12.52
CA VAL A 567 42.70 12.64 -11.67
C VAL A 567 42.67 14.08 -12.17
N ALA A 568 43.79 14.62 -12.67
CA ALA A 568 43.85 15.96 -13.25
C ALA A 568 43.03 16.07 -14.54
N GLY A 569 42.96 15.01 -15.35
CA GLY A 569 42.06 14.94 -16.50
C GLY A 569 40.58 15.02 -16.11
N VAL A 570 40.19 14.36 -15.01
CA VAL A 570 38.82 14.40 -14.47
C VAL A 570 38.52 15.74 -13.81
N GLU A 571 39.45 16.30 -13.05
CA GLU A 571 39.29 17.60 -12.38
C GLU A 571 39.24 18.77 -13.38
N GLY A 572 40.01 18.70 -14.48
CA GLY A 572 39.95 19.65 -15.58
C GLY A 572 38.59 19.65 -16.26
N ARG A 573 38.08 18.47 -16.64
CA ARG A 573 36.74 18.32 -17.23
C ARG A 573 35.63 18.77 -16.28
N TRP A 574 35.78 18.53 -14.97
CA TRP A 574 34.84 19.00 -13.96
C TRP A 574 34.85 20.52 -13.78
N LYS A 575 36.03 21.16 -13.83
CA LYS A 575 36.16 22.63 -13.76
C LYS A 575 35.61 23.30 -15.01
N ASP A 576 35.83 22.71 -16.18
CA ASP A 576 35.25 23.19 -17.44
C ASP A 576 33.72 23.09 -17.38
N TRP A 577 33.19 21.95 -16.96
CA TRP A 577 31.75 21.75 -16.72
C TRP A 577 31.16 22.76 -15.72
N ALA A 578 31.82 22.98 -14.57
CA ALA A 578 31.37 23.93 -13.56
C ALA A 578 31.43 25.40 -14.04
N SER A 579 32.43 25.74 -14.86
CA SER A 579 32.57 27.05 -15.50
C SER A 579 31.48 27.30 -16.54
N GLU A 580 31.11 26.28 -17.30
CA GLU A 580 30.05 26.33 -18.31
C GLU A 580 28.65 26.45 -17.66
N LEU A 581 28.44 25.76 -16.54
CA LEU A 581 27.28 25.91 -15.65
C LEU A 581 27.17 27.31 -15.03
N ALA A 582 28.29 27.88 -14.59
CA ALA A 582 28.31 29.23 -14.03
C ALA A 582 27.98 30.30 -15.09
N LYS A 583 28.44 30.12 -16.33
CA LYS A 583 28.13 31.01 -17.46
C LYS A 583 26.65 30.95 -17.84
N THR A 584 26.06 29.75 -17.87
CA THR A 584 24.61 29.57 -18.14
C THR A 584 23.73 30.11 -17.00
N ALA A 585 24.15 29.97 -15.75
CA ALA A 585 23.44 30.57 -14.60
C ALA A 585 23.49 32.11 -14.58
N SER A 586 24.54 32.72 -15.16
CA SER A 586 24.70 34.20 -15.21
C SER A 586 24.01 34.89 -16.40
N ALA A 587 23.47 34.13 -17.36
CA ALA A 587 22.89 34.64 -18.60
C ALA A 587 21.34 34.58 -18.64
N SER A 588 20.69 34.16 -17.55
CA SER A 588 19.22 34.22 -17.41
C SER A 588 18.78 35.50 -16.69
N PRO A 589 17.87 36.31 -17.28
CA PRO A 589 17.16 37.37 -16.57
C PRO A 589 16.31 36.89 -15.39
#